data_AF-A0AAV2Q3D2-F1
#
_entry.id   AF-A0AAV2Q3D2-F1
#
_cell.length_a   1.000
_cell.length_b   1.000
_cell.length_c   1.000
_cell.angle_alpha   90.00
_cell.angle_beta   90.00
_cell.angle_gamma   90.00
#
_symmetry.space_group_name_H-M   'P 1'
#
loop_
_entity.id
_entity.type
_entity.pdbx_description
1 polymer ?
#
loop_
_entity_poly.entity_id
_entity_poly.type
_entity_poly.pdbx_seq_one_letter_code
_entity_poly.pdbx_strand_id
1 'polypeptide(L)'
;SWVRMVLALTGKLSISCAWSGLGLHAMELFPTEVRSLAYGLCFMSSRLGGIIAPMVSDILGMYLPWAPSVIFGGGALVAGLANLLLPETLGHDLPDTIHDL
;
A
#
# COMPACT_ATOMS: atom_id res chain seq x y z
N SER A 1 2.41 -21.08 -18.34
CA SER A 1 3.07 -21.96 -17.35
C SER A 1 2.45 -21.70 -15.98
N TRP A 2 1.95 -22.75 -15.32
CA TRP A 2 1.20 -22.68 -14.04
C TRP A 2 1.92 -21.89 -12.93
N VAL A 3 3.25 -21.92 -12.92
CA VAL A 3 4.10 -21.18 -11.97
C VAL A 3 3.84 -19.68 -11.99
N ARG A 4 3.69 -19.07 -13.17
CA ARG A 4 3.40 -17.62 -13.28
C ARG A 4 2.03 -17.26 -12.71
N MET A 5 1.07 -18.17 -12.86
CA MET A 5 -0.29 -17.96 -12.37
C MET A 5 -0.35 -18.07 -10.85
N VAL A 6 0.29 -19.09 -10.27
CA VAL A 6 0.41 -19.22 -8.80
C VAL A 6 1.10 -17.99 -8.22
N LEU A 7 2.23 -17.56 -8.78
CA LEU A 7 2.94 -16.36 -8.31
C LEU A 7 2.07 -15.09 -8.37
N ALA A 8 1.34 -14.90 -9.47
CA ALA A 8 0.45 -13.76 -9.62
C ALA A 8 -0.72 -13.78 -8.61
N LEU A 9 -1.29 -14.97 -8.36
CA LEU A 9 -2.37 -15.13 -7.38
C LEU A 9 -1.89 -14.90 -5.96
N THR A 10 -0.72 -15.42 -5.59
CA THR A 10 -0.11 -15.16 -4.29
C THR A 10 0.09 -13.66 -4.07
N GLY A 11 0.68 -12.96 -5.06
CA GLY A 11 0.84 -11.50 -4.96
C GLY A 11 -0.50 -10.76 -4.79
N LYS A 12 -1.53 -11.15 -5.55
CA LYS A 12 -2.87 -10.55 -5.43
C LYS A 12 -3.50 -10.77 -4.05
N LEU A 13 -3.36 -11.96 -3.48
CA LEU A 13 -3.87 -12.28 -2.15
C LEU A 13 -3.13 -11.52 -1.06
N SER A 14 -1.80 -11.41 -1.16
CA SER A 14 -0.98 -10.64 -0.22
C SER A 14 -1.39 -9.17 -0.18
N ILE A 15 -1.61 -8.54 -1.34
CA ILE A 15 -2.07 -7.15 -1.43
C ILE A 15 -3.45 -6.99 -0.77
N SER A 16 -4.37 -7.94 -1.01
CA SER A 16 -5.70 -7.89 -0.38
C SER A 16 -5.63 -7.99 1.14
N CYS A 17 -4.77 -8.87 1.67
CA CYS A 17 -4.58 -9.03 3.10
C CYS A 17 -3.99 -7.76 3.73
N ALA A 18 -2.96 -7.20 3.10
CA ALA A 18 -2.34 -5.95 3.53
C ALA A 18 -3.33 -4.78 3.54
N TRP A 19 -4.19 -4.67 2.51
CA TRP A 19 -5.21 -3.62 2.43
C TRP A 19 -6.22 -3.71 3.59
N SER A 20 -6.69 -4.92 3.88
CA SER A 20 -7.59 -5.15 5.02
C SER A 20 -6.93 -4.85 6.36
N GLY A 21 -5.66 -5.27 6.55
CA GLY A 21 -4.91 -5.03 7.77
C GLY A 21 -4.63 -3.55 8.02
N LEU A 22 -4.11 -2.83 7.03
CA LEU A 22 -3.95 -1.37 7.08
C LEU A 22 -5.27 -0.67 7.37
N GLY A 23 -6.36 -1.19 6.82
CA GLY A 23 -7.66 -0.62 7.03
C GLY A 23 -8.12 -0.72 8.48
N LEU A 24 -7.96 -1.88 9.11
CA LEU A 24 -8.24 -2.07 10.53
C LEU A 24 -7.35 -1.18 11.40
N HIS A 25 -6.06 -1.12 11.10
CA HIS A 25 -5.11 -0.27 11.81
C HIS A 25 -5.49 1.22 11.74
N ALA A 26 -5.97 1.66 10.57
CA ALA A 26 -6.47 3.01 10.39
C ALA A 26 -7.78 3.27 11.14
N MET A 27 -8.61 2.24 11.39
CA MET A 27 -9.78 2.38 12.27
C MET A 27 -9.39 2.55 13.73
N GLU A 28 -8.31 1.88 14.16
CA GLU A 28 -7.82 1.89 15.54
C GLU A 28 -7.06 3.18 15.86
N LEU A 29 -6.25 3.68 14.92
CA LEU A 29 -5.39 4.85 15.17
C LEU A 29 -6.10 6.19 14.98
N PHE A 30 -7.12 6.25 14.13
CA PHE A 30 -7.72 7.53 13.71
C PHE A 30 -9.18 7.69 14.18
N PRO A 31 -9.52 8.80 14.86
CA PRO A 31 -10.89 9.10 15.21
C PRO A 31 -11.76 9.27 13.94
N THR A 32 -13.06 9.00 14.08
CA THR A 32 -14.02 8.87 12.98
C THR A 32 -14.03 10.08 12.02
N GLU A 33 -13.68 11.27 12.52
CA GLU A 33 -13.65 12.50 11.74
C GLU A 33 -12.51 12.55 10.70
N VAL A 34 -11.30 12.08 11.05
CA VAL A 34 -10.13 12.15 10.15
C VAL A 34 -9.93 10.88 9.35
N ARG A 35 -10.56 9.77 9.77
CA ARG A 35 -10.51 8.48 9.08
C ARG A 35 -10.99 8.54 7.63
N SER A 36 -12.13 9.19 7.36
CA SER A 36 -12.65 9.31 5.98
C SER A 36 -11.70 10.09 5.07
N LEU A 37 -11.08 11.16 5.60
CA LEU A 37 -10.10 11.96 4.89
C LEU A 37 -8.81 11.17 4.62
N ALA A 38 -8.30 10.43 5.61
CA ALA A 38 -7.12 9.58 5.46
C ALA A 38 -7.32 8.51 4.38
N TYR A 39 -8.47 7.83 4.37
CA TYR A 39 -8.83 6.90 3.30
C TYR A 39 -8.93 7.59 1.94
N GLY A 40 -9.55 8.77 1.89
CA GLY A 40 -9.64 9.57 0.67
C GLY A 40 -8.25 9.88 0.08
N LEU A 41 -7.31 10.32 0.91
CA LEU A 41 -5.92 10.58 0.51
C LEU A 41 -5.20 9.31 0.03
N CYS A 42 -5.40 8.19 0.71
CA CYS A 42 -4.85 6.89 0.30
C CYS A 42 -5.37 6.45 -1.08
N PHE A 43 -6.66 6.62 -1.34
CA PHE A 43 -7.23 6.31 -2.65
C PHE A 43 -6.73 7.27 -3.73
N MET A 44 -6.58 8.56 -3.42
CA MET A 44 -5.99 9.53 -4.35
C MET A 44 -4.56 9.17 -4.71
N SER A 45 -3.73 8.80 -3.73
CA SER A 45 -2.34 8.38 -3.99
C SER A 45 -2.26 7.10 -4.82
N SER A 46 -3.12 6.11 -4.54
CA SER A 46 -3.27 4.91 -5.36
C SER A 46 -3.66 5.25 -6.81
N ARG A 47 -4.56 6.22 -7.01
CA ARG A 47 -4.97 6.66 -8.34
C ARG A 47 -3.84 7.35 -9.10
N LEU A 48 -3.06 8.19 -8.43
CA LEU A 48 -1.86 8.80 -9.01
C LEU A 48 -0.85 7.73 -9.43
N GLY A 49 -0.62 6.71 -8.60
CA GLY A 49 0.20 5.56 -8.95
C GLY A 49 -0.31 4.84 -10.20
N GLY A 50 -1.62 4.64 -10.32
CA GLY A 50 -2.25 4.03 -11.50
C GLY A 50 -2.13 4.87 -12.78
N ILE A 51 -2.05 6.20 -12.68
CA ILE A 51 -1.82 7.10 -13.83
C ILE A 51 -0.34 7.08 -14.25
N ILE A 52 0.57 7.11 -13.27
CA ILE A 52 2.02 7.12 -13.50
C ILE A 52 2.51 5.76 -14.00
N ALA A 53 1.88 4.66 -13.55
CA ALA A 53 2.31 3.30 -13.87
C ALA A 53 2.45 3.00 -15.38
N PRO A 54 1.44 3.25 -16.23
CA PRO A 54 1.59 3.04 -17.67
C PRO A 54 2.60 4.00 -18.28
N MET A 55 2.71 5.25 -17.81
CA MET A 55 3.72 6.19 -18.32
C MET A 55 5.14 5.66 -18.09
N VAL A 56 5.43 5.16 -16.89
CA VAL A 56 6.73 4.55 -16.57
C VAL A 56 6.94 3.26 -17.36
N SER A 57 5.92 2.41 -17.46
CA SER A 57 6.03 1.14 -18.19
C SER A 57 6.24 1.33 -19.69
N ASP A 58 5.60 2.32 -20.30
CA ASP A 58 5.64 2.53 -21.76
C ASP A 58 6.92 3.25 -22.17
N ILE A 59 7.27 4.33 -21.46
CA ILE A 59 8.49 5.11 -21.73
C ILE A 59 9.73 4.29 -21.41
N LEU A 60 9.77 3.64 -20.25
CA LEU A 60 10.97 2.95 -19.78
C LEU A 60 11.04 1.51 -20.28
N GLY A 61 9.90 0.84 -20.47
CA GLY A 61 9.84 -0.52 -21.01
C GLY A 61 10.27 -0.62 -22.47
N MET A 62 10.12 0.46 -23.26
CA MET A 62 10.59 0.52 -24.64
C MET A 62 12.14 0.50 -24.73
N TYR A 63 12.83 1.13 -23.78
CA TYR A 63 14.30 1.15 -23.74
C TYR A 63 14.88 0.00 -22.91
N LEU A 64 14.27 -0.35 -21.78
CA LEU A 64 14.74 -1.33 -20.82
C LEU A 64 13.56 -2.18 -20.29
N PRO A 65 13.32 -3.38 -20.86
CA PRO A 65 12.13 -4.19 -20.53
C PRO A 65 12.09 -4.69 -19.08
N TRP A 66 13.24 -4.72 -18.38
CA TRP A 66 13.32 -5.14 -16.98
C TRP A 66 13.12 -3.98 -15.98
N ALA A 67 13.27 -2.73 -16.42
CA ALA A 67 13.28 -1.58 -15.52
C ALA A 67 11.91 -1.33 -14.84
N PRO A 68 10.75 -1.41 -15.52
CA PRO A 68 9.46 -1.23 -14.87
C PRO A 68 9.21 -2.25 -13.76
N SER A 69 9.58 -3.51 -13.98
CA SER A 69 9.41 -4.58 -12.99
C SER A 69 10.22 -4.33 -11.72
N VAL A 70 11.45 -3.82 -11.84
CA VAL A 70 12.29 -3.46 -10.69
C VAL A 70 11.74 -2.25 -9.95
N ILE A 71 11.21 -1.25 -10.64
CA ILE A 71 10.63 -0.05 -10.01
C ILE A 71 9.37 -0.41 -9.21
N PHE A 72 8.43 -1.14 -9.81
CA PHE A 72 7.20 -1.54 -9.12
C PHE A 72 7.48 -2.54 -7.99
N GLY A 73 8.34 -3.53 -8.24
CA GLY A 73 8.71 -4.53 -7.22
C GLY A 73 9.51 -3.91 -6.08
N GLY A 74 10.49 -3.06 -6.39
CA GLY A 74 11.29 -2.33 -5.40
C GLY A 74 10.45 -1.35 -4.58
N GLY A 75 9.55 -0.61 -5.23
CA GLY A 75 8.60 0.26 -4.53
C GLY A 75 7.70 -0.50 -3.56
N ALA A 76 7.20 -1.67 -3.97
CA ALA A 76 6.42 -2.54 -3.09
C ALA A 76 7.23 -3.07 -1.89
N LEU A 77 8.50 -3.43 -2.09
CA LEU A 77 9.38 -3.85 -1.00
C LEU A 77 9.67 -2.72 -0.02
N VAL A 78 9.97 -1.52 -0.50
CA VAL A 78 10.18 -0.34 0.35
C VAL A 78 8.92 0.00 1.13
N ALA A 79 7.75 -0.05 0.50
CA ALA A 79 6.47 0.16 1.18
C ALA A 79 6.20 -0.91 2.25
N GLY A 80 6.48 -2.18 1.96
CA GLY A 80 6.36 -3.27 2.92
C GLY A 80 7.32 -3.12 4.10
N LEU A 81 8.58 -2.75 3.85
CA LEU A 81 9.55 -2.47 4.90
C LEU A 81 9.16 -1.26 5.75
N ALA A 82 8.68 -0.19 5.12
CA ALA A 82 8.16 0.97 5.83
C ALA A 82 6.97 0.60 6.74
N ASN A 83 6.13 -0.35 6.30
CA ASN A 83 5.05 -0.88 7.13
C ASN A 83 5.56 -1.72 8.32
N LEU A 84 6.74 -2.35 8.23
CA LEU A 84 7.39 -2.98 9.39
C LEU A 84 7.99 -1.96 10.37
N LEU A 85 8.35 -0.76 9.89
CA LEU A 85 8.78 0.34 10.76
C LEU A 85 7.62 1.04 11.46
N LEU A 86 6.37 0.82 11.01
CA LEU A 86 5.21 1.32 11.73
C LEU A 86 5.13 0.60 13.08
N PRO A 87 5.10 1.33 14.21
CA PRO A 87 5.02 0.73 15.53
C PRO A 87 3.74 -0.11 15.61
N GLU A 88 3.86 -1.36 16.06
CA GLU A 88 2.69 -2.20 16.34
C GLU A 88 1.78 -1.48 17.34
N THR A 89 0.53 -1.24 16.96
CA THR A 89 -0.53 -0.71 17.84
C THR A 89 -1.01 -1.73 18.89
N LEU A 90 -0.39 -2.92 18.96
CA LEU A 90 -0.81 -3.99 19.86
C LEU A 90 -0.47 -3.63 21.32
N GLY A 91 -1.42 -2.99 22.01
CA GLY A 91 -1.37 -2.79 23.46
C GLY A 91 -1.21 -1.35 23.95
N HIS A 92 -1.38 -0.34 23.11
CA HIS A 92 -1.52 1.06 23.55
C HIS A 92 -3.02 1.44 23.61
N ASP A 93 -3.43 2.10 24.70
CA ASP A 93 -4.78 2.66 24.83
C ASP A 93 -5.06 3.61 23.67
N LEU A 94 -6.14 3.36 22.94
CA LEU A 94 -6.55 4.17 21.80
C LEU A 94 -7.00 5.55 22.32
N PRO A 95 -6.40 6.66 21.87
CA PRO A 95 -6.89 7.98 22.21
C PRO A 95 -8.29 8.18 21.61
N ASP A 96 -9.30 8.23 22.48
CA ASP A 96 -10.72 8.36 22.11
C ASP A 96 -11.06 9.77 21.55
N THR A 97 -10.13 10.72 21.58
CA THR A 97 -10.37 12.13 21.19
C THR A 97 -9.13 12.76 20.57
N ILE A 98 -9.30 13.70 19.63
CA ILE A 98 -8.21 14.49 18.99
C ILE A 98 -7.34 15.22 20.03
N HIS A 99 -7.89 15.46 21.23
CA HIS A 99 -7.22 16.09 22.36
C HIS A 99 -6.22 15.17 23.08
N ASP A 100 -6.20 13.88 22.75
CA ASP A 100 -5.40 12.82 23.39
C ASP A 100 -4.32 12.24 22.44
N LEU A 101 -4.21 12.80 21.22
CA LEU A 101 -3.12 12.63 20.25
C LEU A 101 -2.03 13.69 20.47
#